data_AF-A0A4V2X4I9-F1
#
_entry.id   AF-A0A4V2X4I9-F1
#
_cell.length_a   1.000
_cell.length_b   1.000
_cell.length_c   1.000
_cell.angle_alpha   90.00
_cell.angle_beta   90.00
_cell.angle_gamma   90.00
#
_symmetry.space_group_name_H-M   'P 1'
#
loop_
_entity.id
_entity.type
_entity.pdbx_description
1 polymer ?
#
loop_
_entity_poly.entity_id
_entity_poly.type
_entity_poly.pdbx_seq_one_letter_code
_entity_poly.pdbx_strand_id
1 'polypeptide(L)'
;MKKNQAVTKTSLLQSYEKTYRICFVSDETDTQPMEAALTQKELFSLLSKHNIVDEKSTTAFIPGTFTHTNTRNEADIREISLIVYDIDCKKNHYTLENLKQKLSDYSCIVYSTYNSSYHHPRWRIVLLLDKPIPPEHFKSVHHKIANKLSIDIDQTCTNINRLYYLPSTSKINDFMYAWTNSGTLINYADILESTPKKQTQTRVQKKITRAHKDKVNIGYVSLCSGGDIERDSELCGFVVPEPLRAPFSQRDFDELLSQPGTWLRAAKYLGFPIERITYERPYSRSFSSVIPGVEDNIPSCSIALYSENGKYRVVYQAFNEVHFVSGASGPVKFDLSHIYAMMHSGRRIPKEEFPAGTNKVWLTRLLIDAGMIIPEEVCDLPELPEEAIHAERLYTGFRQLLQCKRVFKEQIADATAFTLTFACYWCRIGNRNTAKKYTQILLDSGVLRFVDRINLPRGGSVPLVMPAGKSAKVYQLCQRNIREGKAKSGYRDTIKSAQYPIVELAPVVSMYSYKSTAVTSSKSIKVESIPIRRVGLKAFVSSAEKVCGPTYLQITAVNRRIFEGGDKDTDVAMRIVNVIRQNGMLALSLEVLLAEVELPVDDELIAFLPFVKRYISDYDEKYPKLSYK
;
A
#
# COMPACT_ATOMS: atom_id res chain seq x y z
N MET A 1 65.05 -30.11 16.46
CA MET A 1 65.36 -29.11 15.42
C MET A 1 64.05 -28.68 14.76
N LYS A 2 63.51 -27.50 15.11
CA LYS A 2 62.35 -26.93 14.42
C LYS A 2 62.79 -26.57 13.01
N LYS A 3 62.16 -27.17 11.99
CA LYS A 3 62.44 -26.87 10.58
C LYS A 3 62.19 -25.38 10.35
N ASN A 4 63.24 -24.66 9.95
CA ASN A 4 63.13 -23.32 9.40
C ASN A 4 62.20 -23.39 8.17
N GLN A 5 60.97 -22.92 8.31
CA GLN A 5 60.10 -22.68 7.16
C GLN A 5 60.71 -21.54 6.35
N ALA A 6 61.10 -21.83 5.11
CA ALA A 6 61.59 -20.82 4.19
C ALA A 6 60.50 -19.77 3.98
N VAL A 7 60.80 -18.55 4.41
CA VAL A 7 59.90 -17.41 4.27
C VAL A 7 59.82 -17.05 2.79
N THR A 8 58.66 -17.26 2.16
CA THR A 8 58.43 -16.92 0.75
C THR A 8 58.02 -15.45 0.59
N LYS A 9 58.30 -14.85 -0.57
CA LYS A 9 57.87 -13.48 -0.89
C LYS A 9 56.36 -13.29 -0.71
N THR A 10 55.57 -14.31 -1.06
CA THR A 10 54.11 -14.31 -0.91
C THR A 10 53.69 -14.38 0.56
N SER A 11 54.33 -15.23 1.39
CA SER A 11 54.03 -15.30 2.82
C SER A 11 54.47 -14.05 3.59
N LEU A 12 55.52 -13.35 3.14
CA LEU A 12 55.91 -12.04 3.69
C LEU A 12 54.90 -10.96 3.33
N LEU A 13 54.52 -10.85 2.05
CA LEU A 13 53.55 -9.84 1.61
C LEU A 13 52.16 -10.05 2.24
N GLN A 14 51.78 -11.29 2.52
CA GLN A 14 50.55 -11.61 3.25
C GLN A 14 50.61 -11.26 4.75
N SER A 15 51.80 -11.06 5.32
CA SER A 15 51.98 -10.64 6.72
C SER A 15 51.94 -9.13 6.92
N TYR A 16 52.04 -8.34 5.85
CA TYR A 16 51.90 -6.88 5.93
C TYR A 16 50.43 -6.49 5.97
N GLU A 17 50.05 -5.74 7.01
CA GLU A 17 48.72 -5.18 7.13
C GLU A 17 48.50 -4.15 6.02
N LYS A 18 47.35 -4.27 5.35
CA LYS A 18 47.01 -3.39 4.24
C LYS A 18 46.73 -1.97 4.73
N THR A 19 47.31 -1.01 4.03
CA THR A 19 47.13 0.42 4.28
C THR A 19 46.29 1.10 3.19
N TYR A 20 45.53 2.10 3.58
CA TYR A 20 44.72 2.96 2.73
C TYR A 20 45.34 4.36 2.72
N ARG A 21 45.67 4.86 1.53
CA ARG A 21 46.29 6.19 1.38
C ARG A 21 45.23 7.24 1.20
N ILE A 22 45.17 8.19 2.12
CA ILE A 22 44.25 9.32 2.11
C ILE A 22 45.01 10.61 2.38
N CYS A 23 44.43 11.74 2.03
CA CYS A 23 45.00 13.05 2.31
C CYS A 23 44.20 13.79 3.38
N PHE A 24 44.87 14.36 4.37
CA PHE A 24 44.27 15.24 5.37
C PHE A 24 44.42 16.71 4.98
N VAL A 25 43.42 17.51 5.31
CA VAL A 25 43.43 18.97 5.21
C VAL A 25 42.88 19.56 6.51
N SER A 26 43.41 20.72 6.89
CA SER A 26 42.98 21.44 8.10
C SER A 26 41.54 21.90 7.98
N ASP A 27 41.15 22.39 6.80
CA ASP A 27 39.80 22.84 6.45
C ASP A 27 39.62 22.90 4.90
N GLU A 28 38.53 23.50 4.45
CA GLU A 28 38.20 23.65 3.03
C GLU A 28 39.08 24.64 2.25
N THR A 29 39.78 25.53 2.94
CA THR A 29 40.71 26.53 2.36
C THR A 29 42.16 26.02 2.28
N ASP A 30 42.49 24.99 3.06
CA ASP A 30 43.82 24.38 3.06
C ASP A 30 44.15 23.74 1.68
N THR A 31 45.15 24.29 1.02
CA THR A 31 45.61 23.88 -0.32
C THR A 31 46.76 22.86 -0.27
N GLN A 32 47.21 22.46 0.92
CA GLN A 32 48.38 21.61 1.13
C GLN A 32 47.97 20.27 1.79
N PRO A 33 47.32 19.36 1.04
CA PRO A 33 46.92 18.07 1.59
C PRO A 33 48.13 17.25 2.06
N MET A 34 48.05 16.70 3.27
CA MET A 34 49.06 15.80 3.83
C MET A 34 48.65 14.34 3.62
N GLU A 35 49.42 13.60 2.84
CA GLU A 35 49.19 12.16 2.62
C GLU A 35 49.51 11.34 3.88
N ALA A 36 48.62 10.40 4.21
CA ALA A 36 48.80 9.42 5.26
C ALA A 36 48.38 8.03 4.76
N ALA A 37 49.14 7.01 5.14
CA ALA A 37 48.81 5.61 4.90
C ALA A 37 48.33 4.98 6.21
N LEU A 38 47.04 4.65 6.28
CA LEU A 38 46.40 4.15 7.50
C LEU A 38 45.95 2.70 7.32
N THR A 39 46.18 1.87 8.33
CA THR A 39 45.61 0.53 8.45
C THR A 39 44.08 0.60 8.64
N GLN A 40 43.39 -0.52 8.42
CA GLN A 40 41.95 -0.62 8.71
C GLN A 40 41.64 -0.28 10.17
N LYS A 41 42.48 -0.75 11.10
CA LYS A 41 42.32 -0.49 12.54
C LYS A 41 42.47 1.00 12.87
N GLU A 42 43.44 1.68 12.26
CA GLU A 42 43.64 3.11 12.44
C GLU A 42 42.49 3.92 11.87
N LEU A 43 41.98 3.58 10.68
CA LEU A 43 40.78 4.19 10.10
C LEU A 43 39.57 4.03 11.01
N PHE A 44 39.34 2.82 11.54
CA PHE A 44 38.22 2.54 12.44
C PHE A 44 38.36 3.35 13.73
N SER A 45 39.56 3.43 14.30
CA SER A 45 39.83 4.22 15.49
C SER A 45 39.62 5.72 15.25
N LEU A 46 40.06 6.23 14.10
CA LEU A 46 39.97 7.64 13.73
C LEU A 46 38.51 8.06 13.48
N LEU A 47 37.77 7.27 12.70
CA LEU A 47 36.45 7.64 12.20
C LEU A 47 35.28 7.17 13.10
N SER A 48 35.57 6.45 14.19
CA SER A 48 34.53 6.06 15.17
C SER A 48 34.40 7.02 16.35
N LYS A 49 35.21 8.08 16.40
CA LYS A 49 35.22 9.05 17.51
C LYS A 49 34.87 10.44 16.99
N HIS A 50 33.81 11.02 17.55
CA HIS A 50 33.38 12.38 17.23
C HIS A 50 34.16 13.41 18.04
N ASN A 51 34.69 14.41 17.33
CA ASN A 51 35.25 15.61 17.94
C ASN A 51 34.13 16.59 18.28
N ILE A 52 34.12 17.10 19.52
CA ILE A 52 33.18 18.15 19.94
C ILE A 52 33.80 19.49 19.60
N VAL A 53 33.15 20.26 18.72
CA VAL A 53 33.68 21.53 18.19
C VAL A 53 32.61 22.61 18.21
N ASP A 54 33.03 23.87 18.26
CA ASP A 54 32.11 25.02 18.28
C ASP A 54 31.62 25.39 16.86
N GLU A 55 32.46 25.18 15.84
CA GLU A 55 32.16 25.48 14.44
C GLU A 55 32.45 24.29 13.52
N LYS A 56 31.72 24.22 12.41
CA LYS A 56 31.75 23.10 11.44
C LYS A 56 33.11 22.94 10.74
N SER A 57 33.88 24.03 10.61
CA SER A 57 35.17 24.08 9.91
C SER A 57 36.26 23.31 10.67
N THR A 58 36.33 22.02 10.41
CA THR A 58 37.22 21.07 11.08
C THR A 58 38.10 20.33 10.08
N THR A 59 39.09 19.60 10.61
CA THR A 59 39.92 18.68 9.83
C THR A 59 39.07 17.75 8.97
N ALA A 60 39.42 17.67 7.69
CA ALA A 60 38.76 16.84 6.70
C ALA A 60 39.78 15.92 6.02
N PHE A 61 39.26 14.94 5.28
CA PHE A 61 40.08 14.05 4.48
C PHE A 61 39.54 13.93 3.06
N ILE A 62 40.44 13.63 2.13
CA ILE A 62 40.15 13.28 0.75
C ILE A 62 40.47 11.78 0.61
N PRO A 63 39.57 10.95 0.06
CA PRO A 63 39.67 9.50 0.12
C PRO A 63 40.71 8.90 -0.86
N GLY A 64 41.66 9.70 -1.31
CA GLY A 64 42.67 9.35 -2.30
C GLY A 64 43.92 10.19 -2.19
N THR A 65 44.79 10.07 -3.18
CA THR A 65 46.09 10.77 -3.24
C THR A 65 46.24 11.57 -4.52
N PHE A 66 47.20 12.48 -4.53
CA PHE A 66 47.51 13.35 -5.67
C PHE A 66 48.82 12.94 -6.35
N THR A 67 48.98 13.29 -7.62
CA THR A 67 50.20 13.05 -8.41
C THR A 67 51.37 13.93 -7.98
N HIS A 68 51.06 15.11 -7.43
CA HIS A 68 52.01 16.12 -6.97
C HIS A 68 51.61 16.65 -5.58
N THR A 69 52.56 17.26 -4.88
CA THR A 69 52.31 17.94 -3.60
C THR A 69 51.64 19.30 -3.82
N ASN A 70 50.90 19.81 -2.82
CA ASN A 70 50.26 21.14 -2.83
C ASN A 70 49.22 21.36 -3.95
N THR A 71 48.47 20.31 -4.30
CA THR A 71 47.33 20.41 -5.22
C THR A 71 46.11 19.72 -4.64
N ARG A 72 44.93 20.26 -4.97
CA ARG A 72 43.64 19.60 -4.76
C ARG A 72 42.82 19.54 -6.05
N ASN A 73 43.46 19.73 -7.21
CA ASN A 73 42.74 19.71 -8.47
C ASN A 73 42.30 18.28 -8.80
N GLU A 74 41.10 18.16 -9.37
CA GLU A 74 40.57 16.88 -9.84
C GLU A 74 41.50 16.20 -10.85
N ALA A 75 42.15 16.98 -11.72
CA ALA A 75 43.10 16.47 -12.72
C ALA A 75 44.36 15.84 -12.11
N ASP A 76 44.70 16.21 -10.87
CA ASP A 76 45.89 15.72 -10.17
C ASP A 76 45.58 14.52 -9.28
N ILE A 77 44.36 14.00 -9.25
CA ILE A 77 44.05 12.78 -8.49
C ILE A 77 44.79 11.60 -9.11
N ARG A 78 45.60 10.94 -8.28
CA ARG A 78 46.35 9.73 -8.66
C ARG A 78 45.48 8.48 -8.56
N GLU A 79 44.83 8.30 -7.42
CA GLU A 79 44.00 7.12 -7.14
C GLU A 79 43.07 7.38 -5.95
N ILE A 80 41.96 6.64 -5.89
CA ILE A 80 40.99 6.67 -4.79
C ILE A 80 41.10 5.39 -3.95
N SER A 81 41.45 5.53 -2.67
CA SER A 81 41.67 4.41 -1.74
C SER A 81 40.41 4.01 -0.96
N LEU A 82 39.43 4.90 -0.84
CA LEU A 82 38.15 4.67 -0.13
C LEU A 82 36.97 5.17 -0.96
N ILE A 83 35.81 4.55 -0.83
CA ILE A 83 34.55 5.13 -1.36
C ILE A 83 33.79 5.76 -0.22
N VAL A 84 33.38 7.02 -0.40
CA VAL A 84 32.64 7.76 0.61
C VAL A 84 31.30 8.24 0.05
N TYR A 85 30.23 8.03 0.83
CA TYR A 85 28.89 8.54 0.54
C TYR A 85 28.42 9.43 1.69
N ASP A 86 27.88 10.60 1.34
CA ASP A 86 27.22 11.49 2.28
C ASP A 86 25.71 11.31 2.15
N ILE A 87 25.11 10.72 3.18
CA ILE A 87 23.67 10.49 3.29
C ILE A 87 23.09 11.71 4.01
N ASP A 88 22.81 12.76 3.23
CA ASP A 88 22.14 13.99 3.66
C ASP A 88 20.79 14.19 2.92
N CYS A 89 20.26 13.10 2.37
CA CYS A 89 19.11 13.14 1.48
C CYS A 89 17.83 13.55 2.22
N LYS A 90 17.27 14.71 1.86
CA LYS A 90 15.97 15.20 2.36
C LYS A 90 14.77 14.34 1.93
N LYS A 91 14.95 13.44 0.94
CA LYS A 91 13.88 12.61 0.37
C LYS A 91 13.75 11.23 1.04
N ASN A 92 14.86 10.62 1.44
CA ASN A 92 14.90 9.29 2.05
C ASN A 92 15.78 9.34 3.31
N HIS A 93 15.19 9.02 4.46
CA HIS A 93 15.90 8.93 5.73
C HIS A 93 16.36 7.50 5.97
N TYR A 94 17.64 7.33 6.31
CA TYR A 94 18.22 6.05 6.67
C TYR A 94 18.46 6.03 8.17
N THR A 95 17.92 5.02 8.88
CA THR A 95 18.37 4.76 10.24
C THR A 95 19.71 4.03 10.23
N LEU A 96 20.44 4.06 11.35
CA LEU A 96 21.67 3.29 11.49
C LEU A 96 21.43 1.79 11.25
N GLU A 97 20.29 1.25 11.71
CA GLU A 97 19.90 -0.15 11.49
C GLU A 97 19.66 -0.46 10.01
N ASN A 98 19.05 0.46 9.25
CA ASN A 98 18.90 0.28 7.80
C ASN A 98 20.26 0.24 7.10
N LEU A 99 21.20 1.10 7.51
CA LEU A 99 22.55 1.10 6.97
C LEU A 99 23.32 -0.18 7.36
N LYS A 100 23.20 -0.63 8.61
CA LYS A 100 23.79 -1.90 9.08
C LYS A 100 23.33 -3.09 8.23
N GLN A 101 22.04 -3.17 7.91
CA GLN A 101 21.49 -4.23 7.07
C GLN A 101 22.00 -4.17 5.63
N LYS A 102 22.11 -2.97 5.04
CA LYS A 102 22.61 -2.77 3.68
C LYS A 102 24.11 -3.03 3.55
N LEU A 103 24.85 -2.81 4.62
CA LEU A 103 26.32 -2.83 4.65
C LEU A 103 26.90 -4.05 5.36
N SER A 104 26.07 -5.00 5.81
CA SER A 104 26.49 -6.17 6.60
C SER A 104 27.57 -7.01 5.93
N ASP A 105 27.60 -7.01 4.60
CA ASP A 105 28.51 -7.84 3.82
C ASP A 105 29.84 -7.15 3.52
N TYR A 106 29.97 -5.85 3.80
CA TYR A 106 31.11 -5.03 3.39
C TYR A 106 31.91 -4.54 4.59
N SER A 107 33.22 -4.38 4.38
CA SER A 107 34.03 -3.65 5.35
C SER A 107 33.77 -2.16 5.22
N CYS A 108 33.22 -1.57 6.28
CA CYS A 108 32.75 -0.20 6.24
C CYS A 108 32.80 0.51 7.59
N ILE A 109 32.70 1.83 7.54
CA ILE A 109 32.54 2.72 8.67
C ILE A 109 31.34 3.62 8.37
N VAL A 110 30.44 3.77 9.32
CA VAL A 110 29.30 4.68 9.23
C VAL A 110 29.35 5.60 10.44
N TYR A 111 29.32 6.91 10.23
CA TYR A 111 29.29 7.86 11.34
C TYR A 111 28.34 9.03 11.07
N SER A 112 27.76 9.59 12.13
CA SER A 112 26.89 10.77 12.05
C SER A 112 27.70 12.02 11.71
N THR A 113 27.12 12.94 10.93
CA THR A 113 27.78 14.20 10.56
C THR A 113 27.44 15.33 11.54
N TYR A 114 28.15 16.46 11.47
CA TYR A 114 27.98 17.61 12.37
C TYR A 114 26.53 18.11 12.52
N ASN A 115 25.76 18.12 11.42
CA ASN A 115 24.36 18.58 11.40
C ASN A 115 23.35 17.44 11.56
N SER A 116 23.79 16.25 11.93
CA SER A 116 22.91 15.11 12.14
C SER A 116 22.10 15.28 13.42
N SER A 117 20.83 14.89 13.40
CA SER A 117 19.96 14.90 14.58
C SER A 117 19.02 13.70 14.58
N TYR A 118 18.29 13.47 15.67
CA TYR A 118 17.29 12.40 15.72
C TYR A 118 16.18 12.55 14.68
N HIS A 119 15.80 13.80 14.34
CA HIS A 119 14.81 14.10 13.30
C HIS A 119 15.37 14.02 11.88
N HIS A 120 16.65 14.37 11.71
CA HIS A 120 17.35 14.30 10.42
C HIS A 120 18.67 13.56 10.57
N PRO A 121 18.65 12.22 10.68
CA PRO A 121 19.87 11.42 10.73
C PRO A 121 20.64 11.57 9.42
N ARG A 122 21.86 12.11 9.52
CA ARG A 122 22.79 12.27 8.41
C ARG A 122 23.98 11.39 8.65
N TRP A 123 24.36 10.62 7.65
CA TRP A 123 25.39 9.59 7.79
C TRP A 123 26.47 9.76 6.75
N ARG A 124 27.71 9.51 7.14
CA ARG A 124 28.80 9.30 6.21
C ARG A 124 29.14 7.83 6.20
N ILE A 125 29.07 7.22 5.02
CA ILE A 125 29.46 5.82 4.80
C ILE A 125 30.82 5.83 4.14
N VAL A 126 31.78 5.13 4.73
CA VAL A 126 33.12 4.90 4.18
C VAL A 126 33.28 3.41 3.92
N LEU A 127 33.50 3.03 2.67
CA LEU A 127 33.70 1.65 2.24
C LEU A 127 35.18 1.40 1.94
N LEU A 128 35.69 0.29 2.46
CA LEU A 128 37.07 -0.12 2.27
C LEU A 128 37.22 -0.93 0.98
N LEU A 129 38.22 -0.57 0.18
CA LEU A 129 38.47 -1.16 -1.13
C LEU A 129 39.53 -2.25 -1.06
N ASP A 130 39.42 -3.27 -1.93
CA ASP A 130 40.49 -4.26 -2.12
C ASP A 130 41.69 -3.66 -2.88
N LYS A 131 41.43 -2.78 -3.83
CA LYS A 131 42.45 -2.07 -4.60
C LYS A 131 42.01 -0.63 -4.83
N PRO A 132 42.94 0.33 -4.89
CA PRO A 132 42.59 1.70 -5.18
C PRO A 132 42.00 1.82 -6.58
N ILE A 133 41.06 2.74 -6.76
CA ILE A 133 40.35 2.97 -8.01
C ILE A 133 41.09 4.02 -8.83
N PRO A 134 41.43 3.73 -10.09
CA PRO A 134 41.93 4.73 -11.03
C PRO A 134 40.87 5.82 -11.32
N PRO A 135 41.28 7.08 -11.54
CA PRO A 135 40.36 8.21 -11.74
C PRO A 135 39.28 7.97 -12.80
N GLU A 136 39.65 7.35 -13.92
CA GLU A 136 38.77 7.06 -15.05
C GLU A 136 37.61 6.10 -14.70
N HIS A 137 37.76 5.32 -13.63
CA HIS A 137 36.76 4.34 -13.20
C HIS A 137 35.92 4.82 -12.02
N PHE A 138 36.37 5.84 -11.29
CA PHE A 138 35.77 6.29 -10.04
C PHE A 138 34.27 6.54 -10.18
N LYS A 139 33.85 7.38 -11.12
CA LYS A 139 32.43 7.76 -11.28
C LYS A 139 31.53 6.54 -11.57
N SER A 140 31.97 5.64 -12.43
CA SER A 140 31.20 4.43 -12.77
C SER A 140 31.08 3.48 -11.59
N VAL A 141 32.20 3.23 -10.90
CA VAL A 141 32.26 2.34 -9.73
C VAL A 141 31.42 2.92 -8.58
N HIS A 142 31.56 4.22 -8.31
CA HIS A 142 30.81 4.95 -7.27
C HIS A 142 29.30 4.86 -7.49
N HIS A 143 28.80 5.10 -8.71
CA HIS A 143 27.36 4.95 -9.00
C HIS A 143 26.87 3.51 -8.89
N LYS A 144 27.64 2.54 -9.40
CA LYS A 144 27.25 1.13 -9.36
C LYS A 144 27.14 0.59 -7.94
N ILE A 145 28.07 0.97 -7.07
CA ILE A 145 28.03 0.57 -5.66
C ILE A 145 26.84 1.21 -4.96
N ALA A 146 26.57 2.50 -5.19
CA ALA A 146 25.38 3.16 -4.62
C ALA A 146 24.08 2.45 -5.05
N ASN A 147 23.95 2.11 -6.33
CA ASN A 147 22.82 1.35 -6.86
C ASN A 147 22.72 -0.05 -6.24
N LYS A 148 23.85 -0.76 -6.12
CA LYS A 148 23.91 -2.10 -5.51
C LYS A 148 23.49 -2.08 -4.03
N LEU A 149 23.87 -1.04 -3.30
CA LEU A 149 23.47 -0.84 -1.90
C LEU A 149 22.04 -0.25 -1.78
N SER A 150 21.47 0.21 -2.89
CA SER A 150 20.22 0.96 -2.96
C SER A 150 20.22 2.11 -1.95
N ILE A 151 21.28 2.91 -1.98
CA ILE A 151 21.43 4.15 -1.21
C ILE A 151 21.30 5.34 -2.16
N ASP A 152 20.53 6.33 -1.76
CA ASP A 152 20.42 7.56 -2.51
C ASP A 152 21.66 8.41 -2.28
N ILE A 153 22.21 8.93 -3.37
CA ILE A 153 23.37 9.82 -3.35
C ILE A 153 22.98 11.10 -4.10
N ASP A 154 23.36 12.25 -3.55
CA ASP A 154 23.25 13.52 -4.27
C ASP A 154 24.15 13.45 -5.51
N GLN A 155 23.60 13.74 -6.70
CA GLN A 155 24.35 13.72 -7.96
C GLN A 155 25.53 14.71 -7.95
N THR A 156 25.48 15.74 -7.09
CA THR A 156 26.56 16.72 -6.87
C THR A 156 27.72 16.17 -6.01
N CYS A 157 27.59 14.99 -5.41
CA CYS A 157 28.62 14.33 -4.60
C CYS A 157 29.52 13.37 -5.39
N THR A 158 29.64 13.56 -6.70
CA THR A 158 30.41 12.68 -7.61
C THR A 158 31.79 13.23 -8.00
N ASN A 159 32.17 14.40 -7.46
CA ASN A 159 33.49 15.00 -7.68
C ASN A 159 34.57 14.11 -7.04
N ILE A 160 35.57 13.72 -7.83
CA ILE A 160 36.60 12.76 -7.39
C ILE A 160 37.55 13.31 -6.31
N ASN A 161 37.76 14.64 -6.27
CA ASN A 161 38.56 15.34 -5.26
C ASN A 161 37.73 15.85 -4.07
N ARG A 162 36.53 15.29 -3.84
CA ARG A 162 35.64 15.73 -2.76
C ARG A 162 36.32 15.52 -1.39
N LEU A 163 36.30 16.57 -0.57
CA LEU A 163 36.69 16.51 0.84
C LEU A 163 35.53 16.09 1.72
N TYR A 164 35.83 15.37 2.79
CA TYR A 164 34.87 14.88 3.78
C TYR A 164 35.36 15.20 5.19
N TYR A 165 34.53 15.87 5.97
CA TYR A 165 34.84 16.18 7.37
C TYR A 165 35.01 14.89 8.21
N LEU A 166 35.97 14.92 9.14
CA LEU A 166 36.05 13.91 10.20
C LEU A 166 34.78 13.93 11.06
N PRO A 167 34.48 12.85 11.81
CA PRO A 167 33.32 12.82 12.68
C PRO A 167 33.41 13.96 13.70
N SER A 168 32.42 14.84 13.69
CA SER A 168 32.34 15.99 14.59
C SER A 168 30.89 16.29 14.96
N THR A 169 30.69 16.95 16.09
CA THR A 169 29.37 17.41 16.56
C THR A 169 29.52 18.74 17.29
N SER A 170 28.42 19.49 17.42
CA SER A 170 28.38 20.68 18.26
C SER A 170 28.26 20.30 19.74
N LYS A 171 28.67 21.20 20.65
CA LYS A 171 28.56 20.99 22.10
C LYS A 171 27.12 20.71 22.60
N ILE A 172 26.12 21.15 21.85
CA ILE A 172 24.70 21.05 22.20
C ILE A 172 23.99 19.88 21.51
N ASN A 173 24.69 19.13 20.66
CA ASN A 173 24.12 18.03 19.89
C ASN A 173 24.70 16.68 20.36
N ASP A 174 23.83 15.84 20.91
CA ASP A 174 24.14 14.52 21.44
C ASP A 174 23.98 13.38 20.42
N PHE A 175 23.66 13.69 19.14
CA PHE A 175 23.54 12.71 18.07
C PHE A 175 24.91 12.20 17.57
N MET A 176 25.61 11.43 18.41
CA MET A 176 26.95 10.90 18.16
C MET A 176 26.89 9.38 17.95
N TYR A 177 26.75 8.96 16.69
CA TYR A 177 26.66 7.55 16.34
C TYR A 177 27.77 7.18 15.38
N ALA A 178 28.49 6.12 15.70
CA ALA A 178 29.44 5.48 14.80
C ALA A 178 29.26 3.96 14.85
N TRP A 179 29.45 3.31 13.70
CA TRP A 179 29.39 1.88 13.55
C TRP A 179 30.42 1.41 12.54
N THR A 180 31.06 0.29 12.82
CA THR A 180 32.04 -0.33 11.94
C THR A 180 31.66 -1.77 11.66
N ASN A 181 32.05 -2.25 10.48
CA ASN A 181 31.87 -3.63 10.07
C ASN A 181 33.14 -4.17 9.42
N SER A 182 33.52 -5.38 9.78
CA SER A 182 34.67 -6.09 9.21
C SER A 182 34.20 -7.16 8.22
N GLY A 183 33.45 -6.73 7.20
CA GLY A 183 32.99 -7.59 6.11
C GLY A 183 33.99 -7.68 4.95
N THR A 184 33.47 -7.91 3.75
CA THR A 184 34.25 -8.08 2.53
C THR A 184 34.75 -6.74 1.99
N LEU A 185 36.01 -6.68 1.55
CA LEU A 185 36.55 -5.51 0.85
C LEU A 185 35.97 -5.42 -0.56
N ILE A 186 35.73 -4.19 -1.04
CA ILE A 186 35.17 -3.99 -2.39
C ILE A 186 36.27 -4.04 -3.44
N ASN A 187 36.20 -4.99 -4.36
CA ASN A 187 37.01 -5.00 -5.56
C ASN A 187 36.31 -4.26 -6.71
N TYR A 188 36.90 -3.17 -7.19
CA TYR A 188 36.28 -2.34 -8.22
C TYR A 188 36.19 -3.02 -9.58
N ALA A 189 37.10 -3.95 -9.90
CA ALA A 189 37.09 -4.69 -11.16
C ALA A 189 35.81 -5.55 -11.28
N ASP A 190 35.43 -6.23 -10.20
CA ASP A 190 34.22 -7.06 -10.15
C ASP A 190 32.95 -6.21 -10.35
N ILE A 191 32.96 -4.98 -9.82
CA ILE A 191 31.89 -3.99 -10.03
C ILE A 191 31.83 -3.53 -11.50
N LEU A 192 32.98 -3.41 -12.16
CA LEU A 192 33.04 -3.05 -13.58
C LEU A 192 32.60 -4.22 -14.49
N GLU A 193 32.94 -5.46 -14.15
CA GLU A 193 32.61 -6.65 -14.93
C GLU A 193 31.12 -7.05 -14.85
N SER A 194 30.44 -6.72 -13.74
CA SER A 194 29.01 -7.01 -13.54
C SER A 194 28.03 -6.21 -14.42
N THR A 195 28.52 -5.38 -15.36
CA THR A 195 27.67 -4.76 -16.38
C THR A 195 27.40 -5.71 -17.54
N PRO A 196 26.14 -6.00 -17.91
CA PRO A 196 25.87 -6.75 -19.14
C PRO A 196 26.35 -5.92 -20.34
N LYS A 197 27.32 -6.46 -21.09
CA LYS A 197 27.73 -5.90 -22.37
C LYS A 197 26.51 -5.86 -23.30
N LYS A 198 26.19 -4.69 -23.85
CA LYS A 198 25.28 -4.54 -24.98
C LYS A 198 25.76 -5.49 -26.09
N GLN A 199 24.98 -6.53 -26.40
CA GLN A 199 25.23 -7.35 -27.59
C GLN A 199 23.98 -7.46 -28.45
N THR A 200 24.23 -7.02 -29.68
CA THR A 200 23.46 -7.12 -30.91
C THR A 200 22.81 -8.48 -31.09
N GLN A 201 21.58 -8.47 -31.61
CA GLN A 201 20.80 -9.66 -31.96
C GLN A 201 21.58 -10.60 -32.89
N THR A 202 21.54 -11.90 -32.62
CA THR A 202 21.32 -12.89 -33.68
C THR A 202 20.73 -14.20 -33.14
N ARG A 203 19.81 -14.74 -33.94
CA ARG A 203 19.07 -16.00 -33.80
C ARG A 203 20.01 -17.20 -33.77
N VAL A 204 20.04 -17.99 -32.69
CA VAL A 204 20.04 -19.47 -32.74
C VAL A 204 19.35 -20.04 -31.48
N GLN A 205 18.03 -20.17 -31.61
CA GLN A 205 17.13 -21.21 -31.05
C GLN A 205 17.47 -22.02 -29.79
N LYS A 206 16.52 -21.93 -28.85
CA LYS A 206 15.69 -23.05 -28.34
C LYS A 206 16.39 -24.39 -28.14
N LYS A 207 16.83 -24.63 -26.90
CA LYS A 207 16.94 -25.90 -26.16
C LYS A 207 17.96 -25.59 -25.06
N ILE A 208 17.64 -25.45 -23.78
CA ILE A 208 17.03 -26.46 -22.92
C ILE A 208 16.30 -25.73 -21.78
N THR A 209 14.98 -25.67 -21.91
CA THR A 209 14.03 -25.68 -20.80
C THR A 209 14.39 -26.82 -19.85
N ARG A 210 14.95 -26.57 -18.65
CA ARG A 210 14.92 -27.56 -17.53
C ARG A 210 15.42 -27.14 -16.13
N ALA A 211 15.83 -25.90 -15.86
CA ALA A 211 16.25 -25.50 -14.51
C ALA A 211 15.43 -24.35 -13.89
N HIS A 212 14.18 -24.17 -14.33
CA HIS A 212 13.16 -23.46 -13.55
C HIS A 212 12.47 -24.46 -12.62
N LYS A 213 13.10 -24.74 -11.49
CA LYS A 213 12.46 -25.25 -10.29
C LYS A 213 13.30 -24.76 -9.11
N ASP A 214 12.61 -24.18 -8.15
CA ASP A 214 13.11 -23.78 -6.84
C ASP A 214 13.74 -22.38 -6.80
N LYS A 215 12.87 -21.36 -6.68
CA LYS A 215 12.83 -20.46 -5.52
C LYS A 215 11.63 -19.50 -5.62
N VAL A 216 10.56 -19.94 -4.95
CA VAL A 216 9.57 -19.21 -4.14
C VAL A 216 9.67 -17.68 -4.25
N ASN A 217 8.59 -17.10 -4.77
CA ASN A 217 8.43 -15.69 -5.09
C ASN A 217 8.06 -14.92 -3.81
N ILE A 218 9.03 -14.70 -2.92
CA ILE A 218 8.87 -13.82 -1.75
C ILE A 218 9.54 -12.48 -2.06
N GLY A 219 8.95 -11.71 -2.97
CA GLY A 219 9.45 -10.39 -3.36
C GLY A 219 8.34 -9.36 -3.30
N TYR A 220 8.40 -8.46 -2.30
CA TYR A 220 7.59 -7.25 -2.27
C TYR A 220 7.72 -6.51 -3.59
N VAL A 221 6.59 -6.24 -4.27
CA VAL A 221 6.62 -5.44 -5.49
C VAL A 221 7.03 -4.02 -5.13
N SER A 222 8.18 -3.60 -5.65
CA SER A 222 8.67 -2.22 -5.54
C SER A 222 7.74 -1.32 -6.34
N LEU A 223 6.80 -0.68 -5.65
CA LEU A 223 6.02 0.43 -6.20
C LEU A 223 6.98 1.52 -6.67
N CYS A 224 6.74 2.10 -7.85
CA CYS A 224 7.60 3.14 -8.40
C CYS A 224 7.72 4.29 -7.39
N SER A 225 8.94 4.52 -6.88
CA SER A 225 9.24 5.66 -6.01
C SER A 225 8.91 6.94 -6.78
N GLY A 226 8.04 7.79 -6.22
CA GLY A 226 7.58 9.04 -6.84
C GLY A 226 8.66 10.11 -6.99
N GLY A 227 9.67 9.85 -7.83
CA GLY A 227 10.68 10.78 -8.28
C GLY A 227 10.71 10.73 -9.81
N ASP A 228 10.36 11.85 -10.42
CA ASP A 228 10.23 12.08 -11.87
C ASP A 228 9.16 11.22 -12.55
N ILE A 229 7.90 11.46 -12.17
CA ILE A 229 6.80 11.17 -13.09
C ILE A 229 6.99 12.12 -14.28
N GLU A 230 7.53 11.61 -15.38
CA GLU A 230 7.40 12.25 -16.70
C GLU A 230 5.98 12.80 -16.77
N ARG A 231 5.82 14.11 -17.02
CA ARG A 231 4.50 14.69 -17.26
C ARG A 231 4.05 14.21 -18.63
N ASP A 232 3.70 12.93 -18.72
CA ASP A 232 3.09 12.35 -19.89
C ASP A 232 1.75 13.06 -20.05
N SER A 233 1.67 13.99 -20.98
CA SER A 233 0.40 14.63 -21.36
C SER A 233 -0.57 13.61 -21.97
N GLU A 234 -0.05 12.47 -22.41
CA GLU A 234 -0.79 11.39 -23.05
C GLU A 234 -0.19 10.03 -22.72
N LEU A 235 -1.04 9.04 -22.47
CA LEU A 235 -0.67 7.64 -22.29
C LEU A 235 -1.52 6.76 -23.19
N CYS A 236 -0.89 6.03 -24.11
CA CYS A 236 -1.56 5.07 -25.01
C CYS A 236 -2.73 5.65 -25.81
N GLY A 237 -2.64 6.90 -26.29
CA GLY A 237 -3.74 7.54 -27.01
C GLY A 237 -4.74 8.28 -26.13
N PHE A 238 -4.59 8.20 -24.79
CA PHE A 238 -5.49 8.85 -23.84
C PHE A 238 -4.81 10.05 -23.19
N VAL A 239 -5.49 11.19 -23.23
CA VAL A 239 -5.06 12.41 -22.53
C VAL A 239 -5.00 12.12 -21.03
N VAL A 240 -3.89 12.48 -20.40
CA VAL A 240 -3.75 12.46 -18.94
C VAL A 240 -4.15 13.84 -18.43
N PRO A 241 -5.23 13.97 -17.63
CA PRO A 241 -5.67 15.26 -17.14
C PRO A 241 -4.67 15.87 -16.15
N GLU A 242 -4.73 17.19 -15.97
CA GLU A 242 -3.92 17.89 -14.97
C GLU A 242 -4.25 17.41 -13.54
N PRO A 243 -3.26 17.41 -12.62
CA PRO A 243 -3.49 16.99 -11.25
C PRO A 243 -4.49 17.89 -10.52
N LEU A 244 -5.42 17.27 -9.79
CA LEU A 244 -6.42 17.98 -9.01
C LEU A 244 -5.82 18.52 -7.71
N ARG A 245 -5.90 19.83 -7.48
CA ARG A 245 -5.40 20.48 -6.25
C ARG A 245 -6.47 20.50 -5.18
N ALA A 246 -6.11 20.04 -3.97
CA ALA A 246 -6.99 20.13 -2.82
C ALA A 246 -7.18 21.60 -2.36
N PRO A 247 -8.34 21.94 -1.75
CA PRO A 247 -9.50 21.08 -1.59
C PRO A 247 -10.44 21.14 -2.82
N PHE A 248 -11.04 20.01 -3.17
CA PHE A 248 -11.98 19.87 -4.29
C PHE A 248 -13.29 19.19 -3.85
N SER A 249 -14.30 19.25 -4.70
CA SER A 249 -15.60 18.61 -4.46
C SER A 249 -15.60 17.15 -4.89
N GLN A 250 -16.57 16.36 -4.41
CA GLN A 250 -16.74 14.99 -4.94
C GLN A 250 -16.89 14.95 -6.46
N ARG A 251 -17.55 15.96 -7.05
CA ARG A 251 -17.79 16.03 -8.50
C ARG A 251 -16.47 16.13 -9.28
N ASP A 252 -15.55 16.96 -8.81
CA ASP A 252 -14.23 17.15 -9.45
C ASP A 252 -13.43 15.84 -9.44
N PHE A 253 -13.53 15.08 -8.34
CA PHE A 253 -12.92 13.76 -8.22
C PHE A 253 -13.56 12.74 -9.18
N ASP A 254 -14.88 12.73 -9.30
CA ASP A 254 -15.60 11.85 -10.23
C ASP A 254 -15.28 12.18 -11.69
N GLU A 255 -15.08 13.45 -12.01
CA GLU A 255 -14.63 13.92 -13.33
C GLU A 255 -13.20 13.45 -13.62
N LEU A 256 -12.28 13.58 -12.67
CA LEU A 256 -10.92 13.05 -12.78
C LEU A 256 -10.93 11.53 -13.06
N LEU A 257 -11.78 10.78 -12.36
CA LEU A 257 -11.93 9.33 -12.52
C LEU A 257 -12.66 8.92 -13.81
N SER A 258 -13.35 9.84 -14.49
CA SER A 258 -14.00 9.54 -15.77
C SER A 258 -12.99 9.41 -16.93
N GLN A 259 -11.77 9.93 -16.73
CA GLN A 259 -10.73 9.97 -17.75
C GLN A 259 -9.87 8.69 -17.72
N PRO A 260 -9.78 7.92 -18.82
CA PRO A 260 -8.92 6.73 -18.89
C PRO A 260 -7.45 7.01 -18.55
N GLY A 261 -6.93 8.18 -18.95
CA GLY A 261 -5.54 8.58 -18.70
C GLY A 261 -5.19 8.62 -17.21
N THR A 262 -6.13 9.01 -16.34
CA THR A 262 -5.98 8.96 -14.88
C THR A 262 -5.68 7.54 -14.39
N TRP A 263 -6.46 6.56 -14.89
CA TRP A 263 -6.30 5.16 -14.50
C TRP A 263 -5.03 4.53 -15.07
N LEU A 264 -4.65 4.89 -16.30
CA LEU A 264 -3.39 4.44 -16.90
C LEU A 264 -2.17 5.01 -16.17
N ARG A 265 -2.23 6.26 -15.71
CA ARG A 265 -1.18 6.85 -14.86
C ARG A 265 -1.07 6.10 -13.53
N ALA A 266 -2.20 5.79 -12.90
CA ALA A 266 -2.22 4.97 -11.68
C ALA A 266 -1.64 3.57 -11.92
N ALA A 267 -1.99 2.91 -13.04
CA ALA A 267 -1.43 1.61 -13.39
C ALA A 267 0.07 1.65 -13.70
N LYS A 268 0.56 2.71 -14.38
CA LYS A 268 2.00 2.97 -14.62
C LYS A 268 2.75 3.15 -13.30
N TYR A 269 2.18 3.90 -12.35
CA TYR A 269 2.74 4.08 -11.01
C TYR A 269 2.87 2.74 -10.25
N LEU A 270 1.88 1.85 -10.39
CA LEU A 270 1.92 0.51 -9.80
C LEU A 270 2.91 -0.45 -10.51
N GLY A 271 3.54 -0.02 -11.61
CA GLY A 271 4.48 -0.81 -12.39
C GLY A 271 3.82 -1.83 -13.33
N PHE A 272 2.53 -1.66 -13.65
CA PHE A 272 1.83 -2.57 -14.56
C PHE A 272 2.13 -2.25 -16.03
N PRO A 273 2.21 -3.26 -16.91
CA PRO A 273 2.38 -3.06 -18.34
C PRO A 273 1.12 -2.40 -18.90
N ILE A 274 1.21 -1.13 -19.27
CA ILE A 274 0.09 -0.37 -19.86
C ILE A 274 0.15 -0.33 -21.39
N GLU A 275 1.23 -0.82 -21.99
CA GLU A 275 1.47 -0.62 -23.41
C GLU A 275 0.38 -1.28 -24.25
N ARG A 276 -0.09 -0.56 -25.28
CA ARG A 276 -1.09 -1.01 -26.26
C ARG A 276 -2.53 -1.08 -25.75
N ILE A 277 -2.80 -0.64 -24.52
CA ILE A 277 -4.18 -0.51 -24.06
C ILE A 277 -4.83 0.64 -24.83
N THR A 278 -5.86 0.33 -25.62
CA THR A 278 -6.69 1.29 -26.35
C THR A 278 -8.15 0.87 -26.25
N TYR A 279 -9.08 1.67 -26.79
CA TYR A 279 -10.50 1.25 -26.87
C TYR A 279 -10.68 -0.06 -27.65
N GLU A 280 -9.88 -0.29 -28.69
CA GLU A 280 -9.93 -1.51 -29.53
C GLU A 280 -9.21 -2.70 -28.89
N ARG A 281 -8.18 -2.42 -28.08
CA ARG A 281 -7.37 -3.42 -27.37
C ARG A 281 -7.41 -3.11 -25.88
N PRO A 282 -8.50 -3.49 -25.18
CA PRO A 282 -8.75 -3.04 -23.82
C PRO A 282 -7.95 -3.82 -22.77
N TYR A 283 -6.89 -4.54 -23.12
CA TYR A 283 -6.12 -5.37 -22.18
C TYR A 283 -4.62 -5.29 -22.43
N SER A 284 -3.86 -5.37 -21.34
CA SER A 284 -2.40 -5.43 -21.38
C SER A 284 -1.87 -6.78 -21.83
N ARG A 285 -0.55 -6.87 -21.98
CA ARG A 285 0.15 -8.16 -21.92
C ARG A 285 -0.01 -8.79 -20.54
N SER A 286 0.03 -10.12 -20.49
CA SER A 286 0.01 -10.85 -19.23
C SER A 286 1.31 -10.65 -18.43
N PHE A 287 1.19 -10.59 -17.11
CA PHE A 287 2.29 -10.49 -16.15
C PHE A 287 2.02 -11.37 -14.92
N SER A 288 3.05 -11.58 -14.09
CA SER A 288 2.94 -12.39 -12.87
C SER A 288 2.17 -11.65 -11.77
N SER A 289 1.44 -12.40 -10.94
CA SER A 289 0.63 -11.86 -9.86
C SER A 289 1.47 -11.02 -8.89
N VAL A 290 0.92 -9.85 -8.54
CA VAL A 290 1.46 -8.98 -7.48
C VAL A 290 0.72 -9.15 -6.15
N ILE A 291 -0.27 -10.05 -6.11
CA ILE A 291 -1.06 -10.32 -4.91
C ILE A 291 -0.18 -11.08 -3.90
N PRO A 292 -0.04 -10.61 -2.65
CA PRO A 292 0.79 -11.26 -1.65
C PRO A 292 0.37 -12.71 -1.38
N GLY A 293 1.36 -13.62 -1.37
CA GLY A 293 1.16 -15.04 -1.14
C GLY A 293 0.73 -15.84 -2.36
N VAL A 294 0.76 -15.24 -3.55
CA VAL A 294 0.44 -15.89 -4.82
C VAL A 294 1.71 -16.09 -5.63
N GLU A 295 2.00 -17.34 -6.00
CA GLU A 295 3.16 -17.68 -6.83
C GLU A 295 2.73 -18.12 -8.21
N ASP A 296 3.29 -17.44 -9.22
CA ASP A 296 2.98 -17.67 -10.61
C ASP A 296 4.21 -18.20 -11.36
N ASN A 297 4.13 -19.47 -11.78
CA ASN A 297 5.12 -20.04 -12.70
C ASN A 297 4.90 -19.56 -14.16
N ILE A 298 3.70 -19.08 -14.47
CA ILE A 298 3.30 -18.54 -15.76
C ILE A 298 2.53 -17.24 -15.48
N PRO A 299 2.78 -16.15 -16.25
CA PRO A 299 2.01 -14.91 -16.12
C PRO A 299 0.50 -15.16 -16.12
N SER A 300 -0.15 -14.87 -15.00
CA SER A 300 -1.56 -15.22 -14.76
C SER A 300 -2.45 -13.99 -14.56
N CYS A 301 -1.90 -12.80 -14.76
CA CYS A 301 -2.59 -11.55 -14.50
C CYS A 301 -2.48 -10.60 -15.69
N SER A 302 -3.45 -9.69 -15.84
CA SER A 302 -3.43 -8.60 -16.81
C SER A 302 -4.13 -7.39 -16.19
N ILE A 303 -3.98 -6.22 -16.80
CA ILE A 303 -4.86 -5.08 -16.54
C ILE A 303 -5.76 -4.87 -17.76
N ALA A 304 -6.98 -4.42 -17.51
CA ALA A 304 -7.94 -4.16 -18.58
C ALA A 304 -8.67 -2.83 -18.38
N LEU A 305 -8.87 -2.13 -19.50
CA LEU A 305 -9.76 -0.98 -19.59
C LEU A 305 -11.20 -1.50 -19.64
N TYR A 306 -11.91 -1.36 -18.52
CA TYR A 306 -13.29 -1.77 -18.36
C TYR A 306 -14.21 -0.57 -18.55
N SER A 307 -15.25 -0.75 -19.38
CA SER A 307 -16.27 0.26 -19.64
C SER A 307 -17.59 -0.15 -19.02
N GLU A 308 -18.23 0.76 -18.30
CA GLU A 308 -19.54 0.55 -17.69
C GLU A 308 -20.32 1.86 -17.74
N ASN A 309 -21.49 1.86 -18.37
CA ASN A 309 -22.30 3.07 -18.60
C ASN A 309 -21.52 4.24 -19.23
N GLY A 310 -20.60 3.96 -20.16
CA GLY A 310 -19.78 4.97 -20.83
C GLY A 310 -18.65 5.55 -19.97
N LYS A 311 -18.43 5.03 -18.75
CA LYS A 311 -17.30 5.38 -17.90
C LYS A 311 -16.25 4.28 -17.98
N TYR A 312 -14.99 4.71 -18.12
CA TYR A 312 -13.86 3.81 -18.26
C TYR A 312 -13.03 3.79 -16.99
N ARG A 313 -12.62 2.59 -16.58
CA ARG A 313 -11.65 2.40 -15.48
C ARG A 313 -10.70 1.26 -15.81
N VAL A 314 -9.50 1.31 -15.27
CA VAL A 314 -8.57 0.18 -15.36
C VAL A 314 -8.81 -0.75 -14.18
N VAL A 315 -8.96 -2.04 -14.46
CA VAL A 315 -9.10 -3.11 -13.45
C VAL A 315 -7.96 -4.09 -13.55
N TYR A 316 -7.57 -4.67 -12.42
CA TYR A 316 -6.64 -5.79 -12.37
C TYR A 316 -7.40 -7.09 -12.55
N GLN A 317 -6.92 -7.96 -13.44
CA GLN A 317 -7.50 -9.27 -13.74
C GLN A 317 -6.56 -10.36 -13.27
N ALA A 318 -7.06 -11.24 -12.40
CA ALA A 318 -6.34 -12.41 -11.90
C ALA A 318 -7.02 -13.69 -12.41
N PHE A 319 -6.31 -14.48 -13.23
CA PHE A 319 -6.84 -15.73 -13.79
C PHE A 319 -6.59 -16.95 -12.90
N ASN A 320 -5.70 -16.82 -11.92
CA ASN A 320 -5.38 -17.82 -10.91
C ASN A 320 -6.27 -17.70 -9.65
N GLU A 321 -7.10 -16.66 -9.56
CA GLU A 321 -7.97 -16.41 -8.42
C GLU A 321 -9.35 -17.07 -8.59
N VAL A 322 -9.97 -17.44 -7.48
CA VAL A 322 -11.27 -18.13 -7.46
C VAL A 322 -12.39 -17.14 -7.18
N HIS A 323 -13.47 -17.20 -7.96
CA HIS A 323 -14.67 -16.40 -7.70
C HIS A 323 -15.34 -16.83 -6.40
N PHE A 324 -15.73 -15.85 -5.58
CA PHE A 324 -16.54 -16.08 -4.39
C PHE A 324 -17.97 -16.57 -4.72
N VAL A 325 -18.46 -16.27 -5.94
CA VAL A 325 -19.79 -16.66 -6.41
C VAL A 325 -19.67 -17.88 -7.32
N SER A 326 -20.36 -18.96 -6.94
CA SER A 326 -20.43 -20.17 -7.76
C SER A 326 -21.08 -19.90 -9.12
N GLY A 327 -20.43 -20.34 -10.20
CA GLY A 327 -20.92 -20.18 -11.58
C GLY A 327 -20.34 -18.97 -12.36
N ALA A 328 -19.53 -18.12 -11.72
CA ALA A 328 -18.80 -17.06 -12.43
C ALA A 328 -17.63 -17.64 -13.24
N SER A 329 -17.43 -17.14 -14.47
CA SER A 329 -16.35 -17.53 -15.38
C SER A 329 -15.45 -16.34 -15.74
N GLY A 330 -14.23 -16.63 -16.20
CA GLY A 330 -13.22 -15.60 -16.52
C GLY A 330 -12.39 -15.16 -15.31
N PRO A 331 -11.56 -14.10 -15.46
CA PRO A 331 -10.67 -13.65 -14.38
C PRO A 331 -11.43 -12.96 -13.25
N VAL A 332 -10.94 -13.12 -12.02
CA VAL A 332 -11.39 -12.31 -10.89
C VAL A 332 -10.86 -10.88 -11.08
N LYS A 333 -11.75 -9.90 -10.95
CA LYS A 333 -11.43 -8.48 -11.15
C LYS A 333 -11.25 -7.79 -9.80
N PHE A 334 -10.14 -7.08 -9.65
CA PHE A 334 -9.84 -6.25 -8.49
C PHE A 334 -9.72 -4.78 -8.91
N ASP A 335 -10.15 -3.89 -8.02
CA ASP A 335 -9.89 -2.46 -8.18
C ASP A 335 -8.39 -2.19 -7.96
N LEU A 336 -7.82 -1.22 -8.70
CA LEU A 336 -6.41 -0.86 -8.53
C LEU A 336 -6.10 -0.39 -7.10
N SER A 337 -7.04 0.26 -6.42
CA SER A 337 -6.92 0.66 -5.01
C SER A 337 -6.79 -0.52 -4.06
N HIS A 338 -7.47 -1.63 -4.34
CA HIS A 338 -7.41 -2.85 -3.54
C HIS A 338 -6.07 -3.57 -3.75
N ILE A 339 -5.62 -3.67 -5.00
CA ILE A 339 -4.28 -4.17 -5.33
C ILE A 339 -3.20 -3.29 -4.70
N TYR A 340 -3.33 -1.97 -4.79
CA TYR A 340 -2.43 -1.02 -4.16
C TYR A 340 -2.36 -1.21 -2.64
N ALA A 341 -3.51 -1.40 -1.98
CA ALA A 341 -3.56 -1.68 -0.54
C ALA A 341 -2.85 -2.99 -0.17
N MET A 342 -3.01 -4.04 -0.98
CA MET A 342 -2.34 -5.33 -0.78
C MET A 342 -0.82 -5.24 -0.99
N MET A 343 -0.39 -4.59 -2.07
CA MET A 343 1.03 -4.31 -2.34
C MET A 343 1.65 -3.45 -1.24
N HIS A 344 0.97 -2.38 -0.84
CA HIS A 344 1.43 -1.46 0.20
C HIS A 344 1.55 -2.14 1.55
N SER A 345 0.57 -2.96 1.94
CA SER A 345 0.59 -3.66 3.24
C SER A 345 1.47 -4.91 3.23
N GLY A 346 1.81 -5.45 2.06
CA GLY A 346 2.44 -6.75 1.89
C GLY A 346 1.56 -7.91 2.35
N ARG A 347 0.24 -7.71 2.41
CA ARG A 347 -0.73 -8.67 2.94
C ARG A 347 -1.90 -8.81 1.99
N ARG A 348 -2.45 -10.02 1.96
CA ARG A 348 -3.73 -10.26 1.30
C ARG A 348 -4.84 -9.66 2.15
N ILE A 349 -5.75 -8.90 1.52
CA ILE A 349 -6.87 -8.25 2.19
C ILE A 349 -8.16 -8.83 1.61
N PRO A 350 -8.98 -9.54 2.40
CA PRO A 350 -10.27 -10.07 1.94
C PRO A 350 -11.21 -8.98 1.45
N LYS A 351 -12.10 -9.30 0.50
CA LYS A 351 -13.03 -8.33 -0.08
C LYS A 351 -14.00 -7.78 0.96
N GLU A 352 -14.37 -8.59 1.94
CA GLU A 352 -15.26 -8.26 3.06
C GLU A 352 -14.62 -7.23 4.00
N GLU A 353 -13.29 -7.22 4.09
CA GLU A 353 -12.51 -6.24 4.87
C GLU A 353 -12.15 -4.98 4.07
N PHE A 354 -12.59 -4.87 2.82
CA PHE A 354 -12.31 -3.75 1.92
C PHE A 354 -13.59 -3.05 1.43
N PRO A 355 -14.40 -2.46 2.34
CA PRO A 355 -15.64 -1.80 1.99
C PRO A 355 -15.42 -0.52 1.16
N ALA A 356 -16.50 0.00 0.57
CA ALA A 356 -16.44 1.17 -0.32
C ALA A 356 -15.72 2.39 0.28
N GLY A 357 -15.91 2.68 1.57
CA GLY A 357 -15.21 3.78 2.24
C GLY A 357 -13.69 3.57 2.32
N THR A 358 -13.26 2.33 2.58
CA THR A 358 -11.85 1.94 2.57
C THR A 358 -11.27 2.04 1.15
N ASN A 359 -12.02 1.56 0.16
CA ASN A 359 -11.63 1.65 -1.25
C ASN A 359 -11.43 3.11 -1.69
N LYS A 360 -12.36 4.02 -1.37
CA LYS A 360 -12.26 5.45 -1.70
C LYS A 360 -10.96 6.05 -1.16
N VAL A 361 -10.65 5.82 0.12
CA VAL A 361 -9.45 6.39 0.76
C VAL A 361 -8.16 5.83 0.14
N TRP A 362 -8.10 4.52 -0.12
CA TRP A 362 -6.95 3.91 -0.81
C TRP A 362 -6.81 4.36 -2.26
N LEU A 363 -7.92 4.59 -2.96
CA LEU A 363 -7.92 5.16 -4.30
C LEU A 363 -7.40 6.60 -4.28
N THR A 364 -7.87 7.42 -3.35
CA THR A 364 -7.35 8.78 -3.18
C THR A 364 -5.84 8.76 -2.89
N ARG A 365 -5.37 7.87 -2.03
CA ARG A 365 -3.93 7.70 -1.77
C ARG A 365 -3.16 7.30 -3.02
N LEU A 366 -3.64 6.30 -3.76
CA LEU A 366 -3.03 5.88 -5.02
C LEU A 366 -2.91 7.05 -6.00
N LEU A 367 -3.94 7.89 -6.10
CA LEU A 367 -3.93 9.04 -7.00
C LEU A 367 -3.02 10.18 -6.52
N ILE A 368 -2.86 10.38 -5.21
CA ILE A 368 -1.83 11.29 -4.66
C ILE A 368 -0.45 10.77 -5.03
N ASP A 369 -0.18 9.49 -4.77
CA ASP A 369 1.14 8.89 -5.01
C ASP A 369 1.48 8.80 -6.51
N ALA A 370 0.47 8.61 -7.37
CA ALA A 370 0.59 8.66 -8.82
C ALA A 370 0.64 10.09 -9.40
N GLY A 371 0.62 11.12 -8.55
CA GLY A 371 0.73 12.53 -8.93
C GLY A 371 -0.52 13.11 -9.61
N MET A 372 -1.68 12.45 -9.51
CA MET A 372 -2.97 12.91 -10.04
C MET A 372 -3.72 13.81 -9.06
N ILE A 373 -3.32 13.84 -7.79
CA ILE A 373 -3.87 14.71 -6.75
C ILE A 373 -2.74 15.38 -5.99
N ILE A 374 -2.87 16.68 -5.77
CA ILE A 374 -1.95 17.47 -4.96
C ILE A 374 -2.66 17.80 -3.63
N PRO A 375 -2.34 17.10 -2.53
CA PRO A 375 -2.98 17.32 -1.24
C PRO A 375 -2.45 18.58 -0.54
N GLU A 376 -3.23 19.13 0.39
CA GLU A 376 -2.76 20.16 1.32
C GLU A 376 -1.96 19.55 2.48
N GLU A 377 -1.10 20.36 3.08
CA GLU A 377 -0.38 19.98 4.30
C GLU A 377 -1.32 19.91 5.51
N VAL A 378 -1.05 18.97 6.41
CA VAL A 378 -1.83 18.77 7.64
C VAL A 378 -1.14 19.52 8.78
N CYS A 379 -1.45 20.80 8.93
CA CYS A 379 -0.76 21.69 9.88
C CYS A 379 -1.34 21.66 11.30
N ASP A 380 -2.53 21.09 11.50
CA ASP A 380 -3.21 21.03 12.80
C ASP A 380 -2.95 19.74 13.58
N LEU A 381 -2.20 18.79 13.01
CA LEU A 381 -1.74 17.60 13.72
C LEU A 381 -0.54 17.96 14.58
N PRO A 382 -0.62 17.84 15.92
CA PRO A 382 0.51 18.14 16.79
C PRO A 382 1.77 17.38 16.37
N GLU A 383 2.93 17.99 16.58
CA GLU A 383 4.21 17.30 16.39
C GLU A 383 4.29 16.07 17.30
N LEU A 384 4.96 15.02 16.82
CA LEU A 384 5.09 13.77 17.56
C LEU A 384 6.10 13.98 18.70
N PRO A 385 5.70 13.86 19.98
CA PRO A 385 6.63 13.96 21.10
C PRO A 385 7.67 12.84 21.06
N GLU A 386 8.87 13.10 21.57
CA GLU A 386 9.95 12.10 21.63
C GLU A 386 9.52 10.84 22.38
N GLU A 387 8.72 10.97 23.46
CA GLU A 387 8.23 9.82 24.23
C GLU A 387 7.28 8.93 23.42
N ALA A 388 6.68 9.47 22.36
CA ALA A 388 5.73 8.79 21.49
C ALA A 388 6.37 8.27 20.18
N ILE A 389 7.69 8.37 20.01
CA ILE A 389 8.39 8.01 18.75
C ILE A 389 8.12 6.57 18.30
N HIS A 390 7.88 5.66 19.24
CA HIS A 390 7.52 4.27 18.92
C HIS A 390 6.20 4.14 18.13
N ALA A 391 5.32 5.14 18.23
CA ALA A 391 4.06 5.21 17.50
C ALA A 391 4.17 5.97 16.16
N GLU A 392 5.37 6.33 15.70
CA GLU A 392 5.61 7.12 14.47
C GLU A 392 4.91 6.53 13.25
N ARG A 393 4.94 5.20 13.05
CA ARG A 393 4.25 4.57 11.92
C ARG A 393 2.74 4.83 11.92
N LEU A 394 2.13 4.79 13.11
CA LEU A 394 0.70 5.10 13.26
C LEU A 394 0.46 6.60 13.05
N TYR A 395 1.32 7.45 13.59
CA TYR A 395 1.27 8.91 13.45
C TYR A 395 1.33 9.33 11.98
N THR A 396 2.36 8.89 11.25
CA THR A 396 2.56 9.20 9.83
C THR A 396 1.41 8.65 8.98
N GLY A 397 0.96 7.43 9.26
CA GLY A 397 -0.20 6.88 8.57
C GLY A 397 -1.49 7.65 8.87
N PHE A 398 -1.71 8.11 10.11
CA PHE A 398 -2.86 8.95 10.43
C PHE A 398 -2.78 10.32 9.73
N ARG A 399 -1.59 10.93 9.65
CA ARG A 399 -1.35 12.14 8.86
C ARG A 399 -1.70 11.94 7.39
N GLN A 400 -1.25 10.84 6.77
CA GLN A 400 -1.60 10.48 5.39
C GLN A 400 -3.10 10.24 5.19
N LEU A 401 -3.76 9.64 6.19
CA LEU A 401 -5.21 9.46 6.17
C LEU A 401 -5.95 10.80 6.19
N LEU A 402 -5.48 11.75 7.02
CA LEU A 402 -6.00 13.12 7.03
C LEU A 402 -5.78 13.80 5.68
N GLN A 403 -4.60 13.67 5.06
CA GLN A 403 -4.35 14.19 3.72
C GLN A 403 -5.37 13.64 2.72
N CYS A 404 -5.60 12.32 2.71
CA CYS A 404 -6.56 11.67 1.80
C CYS A 404 -8.01 12.09 2.05
N LYS A 405 -8.41 12.33 3.30
CA LYS A 405 -9.78 12.76 3.62
C LYS A 405 -10.01 14.24 3.33
N ARG A 406 -9.05 15.08 3.68
CA ARG A 406 -9.20 16.54 3.63
C ARG A 406 -9.01 17.13 2.24
N VAL A 407 -8.64 16.32 1.24
CA VAL A 407 -8.77 16.75 -0.16
C VAL A 407 -10.22 17.06 -0.55
N PHE A 408 -11.21 16.44 0.12
CA PHE A 408 -12.63 16.67 -0.14
C PHE A 408 -13.17 17.78 0.76
N LYS A 409 -13.70 18.86 0.16
CA LYS A 409 -14.30 20.01 0.87
C LYS A 409 -15.33 19.57 1.92
N GLU A 410 -16.09 18.54 1.60
CA GLU A 410 -17.17 18.00 2.41
C GLU A 410 -16.65 17.26 3.66
N GLN A 411 -15.37 16.85 3.69
CA GLN A 411 -14.80 15.99 4.74
C GLN A 411 -13.71 16.68 5.57
N ILE A 412 -13.38 17.96 5.30
CA ILE A 412 -12.26 18.67 5.96
C ILE A 412 -12.39 18.66 7.49
N ALA A 413 -13.61 18.93 7.97
CA ALA A 413 -13.93 19.06 9.39
C ALA A 413 -14.38 17.75 10.04
N ASP A 414 -14.52 16.67 9.28
CA ASP A 414 -15.08 15.42 9.78
C ASP A 414 -14.07 14.65 10.64
N ALA A 415 -14.55 14.10 11.75
CA ALA A 415 -13.77 13.18 12.55
C ALA A 415 -13.41 11.91 11.76
N THR A 416 -12.29 11.29 12.11
CA THR A 416 -11.72 10.19 11.31
C THR A 416 -11.89 8.86 11.99
N ALA A 417 -12.64 7.96 11.34
CA ALA A 417 -12.71 6.57 11.73
C ALA A 417 -11.36 5.90 11.47
N PHE A 418 -10.79 5.29 12.50
CA PHE A 418 -9.47 4.65 12.38
C PHE A 418 -9.47 3.33 13.15
N THR A 419 -9.99 2.28 12.50
CA THR A 419 -10.04 0.94 13.11
C THR A 419 -8.66 0.34 13.19
N LEU A 420 -8.42 -0.52 14.20
CA LEU A 420 -7.14 -1.19 14.38
C LEU A 420 -6.74 -2.06 13.19
N THR A 421 -7.71 -2.74 12.57
CA THR A 421 -7.47 -3.58 11.38
C THR A 421 -7.07 -2.71 10.19
N PHE A 422 -7.79 -1.62 9.94
CA PHE A 422 -7.43 -0.67 8.89
C PHE A 422 -6.04 -0.08 9.13
N ALA A 423 -5.73 0.34 10.36
CA ALA A 423 -4.41 0.85 10.74
C ALA A 423 -3.29 -0.18 10.49
N CYS A 424 -3.53 -1.48 10.64
CA CYS A 424 -2.55 -2.51 10.32
C CYS A 424 -2.17 -2.48 8.83
N TYR A 425 -3.15 -2.47 7.94
CA TYR A 425 -2.90 -2.42 6.49
C TYR A 425 -2.36 -1.06 6.04
N TRP A 426 -2.95 0.02 6.54
CA TRP A 426 -2.65 1.40 6.16
C TRP A 426 -1.26 1.87 6.61
N CYS A 427 -0.89 1.57 7.85
CA CYS A 427 0.37 2.00 8.47
C CYS A 427 1.48 0.93 8.42
N ARG A 428 1.24 -0.23 7.77
CA ARG A 428 2.15 -1.39 7.77
C ARG A 428 2.49 -1.87 9.20
N ILE A 429 1.49 -1.91 10.07
CA ILE A 429 1.66 -2.38 11.45
C ILE A 429 1.40 -3.89 11.51
N GLY A 430 2.30 -4.59 12.20
CA GLY A 430 2.32 -6.05 12.28
C GLY A 430 1.01 -6.68 12.72
N ASN A 431 0.37 -6.14 13.74
CA ASN A 431 -0.84 -6.72 14.33
C ASN A 431 -1.67 -5.66 15.07
N ARG A 432 -2.92 -6.03 15.39
CA ARG A 432 -3.90 -5.15 16.04
C ARG A 432 -3.49 -4.71 17.45
N ASN A 433 -2.72 -5.51 18.19
CA ASN A 433 -2.28 -5.17 19.55
C ASN A 433 -1.22 -4.06 19.50
N THR A 434 -0.28 -4.15 18.56
CA THR A 434 0.70 -3.08 18.30
C THR A 434 -0.01 -1.81 17.85
N ALA A 435 -0.98 -1.91 16.93
CA ALA A 435 -1.77 -0.76 16.51
C ALA A 435 -2.51 -0.11 17.70
N LYS A 436 -3.12 -0.92 18.58
CA LYS A 436 -3.79 -0.46 19.79
C LYS A 436 -2.82 0.26 20.73
N LYS A 437 -1.64 -0.32 20.98
CA LYS A 437 -0.59 0.28 21.81
C LYS A 437 -0.17 1.64 21.25
N TYR A 438 0.09 1.72 19.96
CA TYR A 438 0.46 2.99 19.31
C TYR A 438 -0.67 4.01 19.38
N THR A 439 -1.93 3.59 19.19
CA THR A 439 -3.07 4.50 19.33
C THR A 439 -3.16 5.06 20.74
N GLN A 440 -2.95 4.21 21.75
CA GLN A 440 -2.96 4.64 23.15
C GLN A 440 -1.82 5.63 23.44
N ILE A 441 -0.60 5.35 22.98
CA ILE A 441 0.54 6.26 23.12
C ILE A 441 0.22 7.65 22.55
N LEU A 442 -0.36 7.72 21.34
CA LEU A 442 -0.70 9.01 20.72
C LEU A 442 -1.86 9.74 21.40
N LEU A 443 -2.76 9.01 22.06
CA LEU A 443 -3.83 9.60 22.87
C LEU A 443 -3.26 10.16 24.19
N ASP A 444 -2.40 9.40 24.86
CA ASP A 444 -1.78 9.75 26.14
C ASP A 444 -0.82 10.93 25.98
N SER A 445 -0.08 10.97 24.86
CA SER A 445 0.84 12.06 24.51
C SER A 445 0.12 13.32 23.99
N GLY A 446 -1.22 13.31 23.95
CA GLY A 446 -2.01 14.46 23.52
C GLY A 446 -1.85 14.83 22.04
N VAL A 447 -1.45 13.89 21.18
CA VAL A 447 -1.36 14.10 19.72
C VAL A 447 -2.71 13.85 19.06
N LEU A 448 -3.39 12.80 19.49
CA LEU A 448 -4.72 12.43 19.04
C LEU A 448 -5.75 12.62 20.13
N ARG A 449 -7.00 12.82 19.74
CA ARG A 449 -8.12 12.85 20.66
C ARG A 449 -9.28 12.04 20.13
N PHE A 450 -9.83 11.17 20.98
CA PHE A 450 -11.12 10.56 20.74
C PHE A 450 -12.21 11.63 20.88
N VAL A 451 -13.03 11.79 19.85
CA VAL A 451 -14.07 12.82 19.81
C VAL A 451 -15.48 12.23 19.78
N ASP A 452 -15.65 11.05 19.19
CA ASP A 452 -16.96 10.41 19.04
C ASP A 452 -16.82 8.92 18.67
N ARG A 453 -17.94 8.22 18.46
CA ARG A 453 -17.97 6.82 18.00
C ARG A 453 -19.11 6.58 17.01
N ILE A 454 -18.87 5.70 16.05
CA ILE A 454 -19.90 5.15 15.17
C ILE A 454 -20.36 3.82 15.76
N ASN A 455 -21.65 3.68 16.06
CA ASN A 455 -22.22 2.42 16.54
C ASN A 455 -22.52 1.48 15.36
N LEU A 456 -22.13 0.21 15.49
CA LEU A 456 -22.35 -0.79 14.44
C LEU A 456 -23.70 -1.51 14.62
N PRO A 457 -24.39 -1.90 13.53
CA PRO A 457 -25.71 -2.53 13.60
C PRO A 457 -25.75 -3.87 14.37
N ARG A 458 -24.63 -4.60 14.42
CA ARG A 458 -24.52 -5.92 15.08
C ARG A 458 -23.89 -5.85 16.49
N GLY A 459 -23.86 -4.65 17.09
CA GLY A 459 -23.14 -4.39 18.33
C GLY A 459 -21.68 -4.00 18.10
N GLY A 460 -21.13 -3.22 19.03
CA GLY A 460 -19.79 -2.64 18.92
C GLY A 460 -19.78 -1.21 18.39
N SER A 461 -18.61 -0.57 18.45
CA SER A 461 -18.44 0.81 17.98
C SER A 461 -17.06 1.04 17.38
N VAL A 462 -16.99 1.92 16.38
CA VAL A 462 -15.76 2.38 15.75
C VAL A 462 -15.40 3.75 16.32
N PRO A 463 -14.20 3.91 16.91
CA PRO A 463 -13.79 5.20 17.44
C PRO A 463 -13.55 6.22 16.33
N LEU A 464 -13.99 7.45 16.57
CA LEU A 464 -13.70 8.63 15.76
C LEU A 464 -12.62 9.46 16.46
N VAL A 465 -11.55 9.72 15.72
CA VAL A 465 -10.33 10.34 16.22
C VAL A 465 -10.03 11.59 15.40
N MET A 466 -9.47 12.61 16.06
CA MET A 466 -9.00 13.84 15.42
C MET A 466 -7.63 14.27 15.99
N PRO A 467 -6.90 15.13 15.28
CA PRO A 467 -5.82 15.92 15.89
C PRO A 467 -6.27 16.56 17.20
N ALA A 468 -5.46 16.42 18.24
CA ALA A 468 -5.70 17.13 19.48
C ALA A 468 -5.50 18.64 19.30
N GLY A 469 -6.18 19.44 20.14
CA GLY A 469 -6.10 20.90 20.09
C GLY A 469 -7.35 21.57 19.53
N LYS A 470 -7.18 22.56 18.64
CA LYS A 470 -8.27 23.42 18.14
C LYS A 470 -9.29 22.63 17.32
N SER A 471 -8.85 21.75 16.43
CA SER A 471 -9.73 20.98 15.53
C SER A 471 -10.72 20.09 16.29
N ALA A 472 -10.26 19.38 17.33
CA ALA A 472 -11.13 18.59 18.20
C ALA A 472 -12.15 19.46 18.97
N LYS A 473 -11.75 20.65 19.44
CA LYS A 473 -12.67 21.59 20.12
C LYS A 473 -13.75 22.13 19.18
N VAL A 474 -13.36 22.50 17.96
CA VAL A 474 -14.30 22.97 16.91
C VAL A 474 -15.31 21.88 16.58
N TYR A 475 -14.85 20.64 16.35
CA TYR A 475 -15.75 19.51 16.09
C TYR A 475 -16.78 19.32 17.22
N GLN A 476 -16.34 19.33 18.48
CA GLN A 476 -17.23 19.19 19.63
C GLN A 476 -18.27 20.31 19.72
N LEU A 477 -17.87 21.56 19.43
CA LEU A 477 -18.79 22.70 19.38
C LEU A 477 -19.84 22.54 18.28
N CYS A 478 -19.43 22.14 17.07
CA CYS A 478 -20.34 21.85 15.97
C CYS A 478 -21.35 20.75 16.33
N GLN A 479 -20.88 19.64 16.91
CA GLN A 479 -21.76 18.55 17.34
C GLN A 479 -22.75 18.98 18.43
N ARG A 480 -22.33 19.86 19.35
CA ARG A 480 -23.22 20.43 20.37
C ARG A 480 -24.30 21.30 19.74
N ASN A 481 -23.94 22.19 18.80
CA ASN A 481 -24.90 23.06 18.12
C ASN A 481 -25.93 22.25 17.31
N ILE A 482 -25.51 21.15 16.67
CA ILE A 482 -26.42 20.23 15.97
C ILE A 482 -27.40 19.58 16.96
N ARG A 483 -26.93 19.15 18.14
CA ARG A 483 -27.78 18.56 19.18
C ARG A 483 -28.75 19.57 19.79
N GLU A 484 -28.30 20.78 20.08
CA GLU A 484 -29.13 21.87 20.62
C GLU A 484 -30.15 22.38 19.59
N GLY A 485 -29.78 22.45 18.30
CA GLY A 485 -30.71 22.76 17.21
C GLY A 485 -31.82 21.71 17.07
N LYS A 486 -31.48 20.42 17.22
CA LYS A 486 -32.46 19.32 17.26
C LYS A 486 -33.35 19.36 18.50
N ALA A 487 -32.84 19.83 19.65
CA ALA A 487 -33.62 19.98 20.87
C ALA A 487 -34.60 21.16 20.80
N LYS A 488 -34.21 22.26 20.14
CA LYS A 488 -35.04 23.48 19.98
C LYS A 488 -36.14 23.36 18.92
N SER A 489 -35.98 22.51 17.91
CA SER A 489 -37.00 22.35 16.85
C SER A 489 -38.22 21.53 17.28
N GLY A 490 -38.33 21.08 18.54
CA GLY A 490 -39.49 20.35 19.07
C GLY A 490 -39.80 19.03 18.35
N TYR A 491 -38.90 18.61 17.46
CA TYR A 491 -39.13 17.50 16.55
C TYR A 491 -38.75 16.21 17.29
N ARG A 492 -39.73 15.62 17.99
CA ARG A 492 -39.67 14.19 18.32
C ARG A 492 -39.76 13.44 17.01
N ASP A 493 -38.61 13.04 16.50
CA ASP A 493 -38.60 12.16 15.36
C ASP A 493 -37.82 10.89 15.65
N THR A 494 -38.49 9.81 15.28
CA THR A 494 -37.99 8.51 14.81
C THR A 494 -36.95 8.61 13.67
N ILE A 495 -36.24 9.73 13.58
CA ILE A 495 -35.07 9.91 12.74
C ILE A 495 -33.85 9.56 13.59
N LYS A 496 -33.21 8.48 13.16
CA LYS A 496 -31.90 8.00 13.57
C LYS A 496 -30.99 9.20 13.89
N SER A 497 -30.22 9.06 14.98
CA SER A 497 -29.01 9.84 15.25
C SER A 497 -28.32 10.17 13.93
N ALA A 498 -27.65 11.31 13.80
CA ALA A 498 -26.76 11.55 12.68
C ALA A 498 -25.64 10.48 12.64
N GLN A 499 -25.97 9.26 12.18
CA GLN A 499 -25.46 8.75 10.95
C GLN A 499 -25.44 9.98 10.05
N TYR A 500 -24.27 10.62 9.99
CA TYR A 500 -23.72 10.85 8.67
C TYR A 500 -24.12 9.60 7.89
N PRO A 501 -25.00 9.74 6.89
CA PRO A 501 -25.04 8.71 5.89
C PRO A 501 -23.56 8.45 5.61
N ILE A 502 -23.18 7.18 5.53
CA ILE A 502 -22.40 6.82 4.35
C ILE A 502 -23.11 7.60 3.27
N VAL A 503 -22.53 8.72 2.84
CA VAL A 503 -23.08 9.43 1.71
C VAL A 503 -22.95 8.31 0.68
N GLU A 504 -24.07 7.63 0.40
CA GLU A 504 -24.58 7.50 -0.94
C GLU A 504 -24.47 8.90 -1.54
N LEU A 505 -23.22 9.31 -1.79
CA LEU A 505 -22.87 10.10 -2.92
C LEU A 505 -23.43 9.21 -3.99
N ALA A 506 -24.48 9.73 -4.64
CA ALA A 506 -25.11 9.08 -5.77
C ALA A 506 -24.04 8.26 -6.48
N PRO A 507 -24.20 6.94 -6.52
CA PRO A 507 -23.17 6.11 -7.06
C PRO A 507 -22.91 6.55 -8.49
N VAL A 508 -21.75 7.15 -8.70
CA VAL A 508 -20.97 6.78 -9.87
C VAL A 508 -20.24 5.45 -9.60
N VAL A 509 -20.29 4.96 -8.35
CA VAL A 509 -19.82 3.63 -7.95
C VAL A 509 -20.97 2.80 -7.38
N SER A 510 -21.91 2.41 -8.27
CA SER A 510 -22.89 1.33 -8.07
C SER A 510 -23.24 0.75 -9.43
N MET A 511 -22.41 -0.19 -9.85
CA MET A 511 -22.88 -1.39 -10.55
C MET A 511 -22.64 -2.64 -9.69
N TYR A 512 -22.66 -2.47 -8.36
CA TYR A 512 -22.72 -3.59 -7.42
C TYR A 512 -24.06 -3.56 -6.68
N SER A 513 -25.12 -3.91 -7.40
CA SER A 513 -26.25 -4.59 -6.75
C SER A 513 -25.83 -6.04 -6.49
N TYR A 514 -25.30 -6.31 -5.30
CA TYR A 514 -25.55 -7.58 -4.62
C TYR A 514 -26.12 -7.24 -3.24
N LYS A 515 -27.45 -7.39 -3.13
CA LYS A 515 -28.21 -7.16 -1.91
C LYS A 515 -27.68 -8.07 -0.79
N SER A 516 -27.23 -7.48 0.30
CA SER A 516 -27.13 -8.12 1.61
C SER A 516 -28.34 -7.68 2.43
N THR A 517 -29.35 -8.54 2.55
CA THR A 517 -30.48 -8.33 3.45
C THR A 517 -30.06 -8.61 4.90
N ALA A 518 -30.24 -7.63 5.78
CA ALA A 518 -30.31 -7.82 7.21
C ALA A 518 -31.72 -7.38 7.66
N VAL A 519 -32.47 -8.32 8.21
CA VAL A 519 -33.85 -8.17 8.71
C VAL A 519 -33.81 -7.61 10.13
N THR A 520 -34.63 -6.60 10.45
CA THR A 520 -35.09 -6.33 11.83
C THR A 520 -36.52 -5.78 11.85
N SER A 521 -37.39 -6.62 12.43
CA SER A 521 -38.71 -6.46 13.10
C SER A 521 -39.71 -5.34 12.76
N SER A 522 -40.92 -5.84 12.52
CA SER A 522 -42.31 -5.34 12.52
C SER A 522 -42.71 -4.14 13.41
N LYS A 523 -43.62 -3.32 12.84
CA LYS A 523 -44.84 -2.82 13.51
C LYS A 523 -45.97 -2.64 12.50
N SER A 524 -47.18 -2.95 12.97
CA SER A 524 -48.42 -3.21 12.24
C SER A 524 -49.17 -1.95 11.79
N ILE A 525 -49.73 -1.97 10.58
CA ILE A 525 -50.73 -0.99 10.10
C ILE A 525 -51.90 -1.74 9.46
N LYS A 526 -53.11 -1.50 9.98
CA LYS A 526 -54.40 -1.92 9.45
C LYS A 526 -54.75 -1.14 8.18
N VAL A 527 -55.25 -1.80 7.13
CA VAL A 527 -56.07 -1.15 6.08
C VAL A 527 -57.18 -2.11 5.63
N GLU A 528 -58.37 -1.52 5.46
CA GLU A 528 -59.69 -2.11 5.19
C GLU A 528 -59.86 -2.73 3.78
N SER A 529 -60.90 -3.56 3.65
CA SER A 529 -61.27 -4.34 2.47
C SER A 529 -61.88 -3.51 1.34
N ILE A 530 -61.36 -3.65 0.12
CA ILE A 530 -61.98 -3.19 -1.13
C ILE A 530 -62.37 -4.42 -1.97
N PRO A 531 -63.60 -4.50 -2.52
CA PRO A 531 -64.07 -5.66 -3.26
C PRO A 531 -63.51 -5.69 -4.68
N ILE A 532 -63.03 -6.87 -5.10
CA ILE A 532 -62.44 -7.11 -6.42
C ILE A 532 -63.54 -7.51 -7.41
N ARG A 533 -63.76 -6.71 -8.47
CA ARG A 533 -64.29 -7.22 -9.75
C ARG A 533 -63.12 -7.44 -10.71
N ARG A 534 -63.14 -8.57 -11.43
CA ARG A 534 -62.11 -9.09 -12.33
C ARG A 534 -61.43 -8.00 -13.16
N VAL A 535 -60.16 -7.75 -12.87
CA VAL A 535 -59.22 -7.08 -13.79
C VAL A 535 -57.95 -7.94 -13.86
N GLY A 536 -57.48 -8.21 -15.08
CA GLY A 536 -56.42 -9.18 -15.36
C GLY A 536 -55.04 -8.87 -14.75
N LEU A 537 -54.22 -9.92 -14.66
CA LEU A 537 -52.94 -10.02 -13.94
C LEU A 537 -51.95 -8.86 -14.20
N LYS A 538 -51.98 -8.24 -15.39
CA LYS A 538 -51.13 -7.08 -15.72
C LYS A 538 -51.54 -5.79 -15.00
N ALA A 539 -52.82 -5.62 -14.67
CA ALA A 539 -53.31 -4.43 -13.97
C ALA A 539 -53.04 -4.51 -12.46
N PHE A 540 -53.02 -5.72 -11.88
CA PHE A 540 -52.73 -5.92 -10.46
C PHE A 540 -51.28 -5.59 -10.10
N VAL A 541 -50.33 -5.98 -10.96
CA VAL A 541 -48.90 -5.67 -10.81
C VAL A 541 -48.64 -4.17 -10.87
N SER A 542 -49.31 -3.44 -11.77
CA SER A 542 -49.15 -1.99 -11.90
C SER A 542 -49.77 -1.18 -10.74
N SER A 543 -50.85 -1.68 -10.12
CA SER A 543 -51.46 -1.03 -8.94
C SER A 543 -50.70 -1.33 -7.64
N ALA A 544 -50.14 -2.53 -7.48
CA ALA A 544 -49.37 -2.90 -6.28
C ALA A 544 -48.04 -2.13 -6.16
N GLU A 545 -47.43 -1.75 -7.29
CA GLU A 545 -46.21 -0.93 -7.33
C GLU A 545 -46.40 0.51 -6.82
N LYS A 546 -47.64 1.02 -6.78
CA LYS A 546 -47.91 2.40 -6.34
C LYS A 546 -48.18 2.55 -4.83
N VAL A 547 -48.36 1.46 -4.07
CA VAL A 547 -48.88 1.57 -2.68
C VAL A 547 -48.05 0.82 -1.62
N CYS A 548 -47.19 -0.16 -1.95
CA CYS A 548 -46.59 -1.02 -0.92
C CYS A 548 -45.05 -1.08 -0.90
N GLY A 549 -44.49 -1.15 0.32
CA GLY A 549 -43.05 -1.13 0.61
C GLY A 549 -42.24 -2.38 0.18
N PRO A 550 -40.92 -2.37 0.42
CA PRO A 550 -39.93 -3.19 -0.29
C PRO A 550 -40.00 -4.71 -0.07
N THR A 551 -40.68 -5.18 0.99
CA THR A 551 -40.81 -6.60 1.32
C THR A 551 -41.74 -7.33 0.34
N TYR A 552 -42.81 -6.68 -0.14
CA TYR A 552 -43.77 -7.29 -1.05
C TYR A 552 -43.17 -7.48 -2.45
N LEU A 553 -42.38 -6.49 -2.92
CA LEU A 553 -41.66 -6.51 -4.20
C LEU A 553 -40.64 -7.66 -4.32
N GLN A 554 -40.03 -8.11 -3.22
CA GLN A 554 -39.12 -9.26 -3.24
C GLN A 554 -39.88 -10.58 -3.39
N ILE A 555 -41.02 -10.73 -2.73
CA ILE A 555 -41.87 -11.93 -2.85
C ILE A 555 -42.44 -12.02 -4.27
N THR A 556 -42.89 -10.89 -4.85
CA THR A 556 -43.38 -10.87 -6.24
C THR A 556 -42.28 -11.21 -7.25
N ALA A 557 -41.02 -10.80 -7.01
CA ALA A 557 -39.88 -11.09 -7.87
C ALA A 557 -39.38 -12.55 -7.77
N VAL A 558 -39.46 -13.16 -6.58
CA VAL A 558 -39.15 -14.58 -6.37
C VAL A 558 -40.23 -15.46 -7.00
N ASN A 559 -41.50 -15.12 -6.81
CA ASN A 559 -42.62 -15.80 -7.48
C ASN A 559 -42.51 -15.66 -9.00
N ARG A 560 -42.11 -14.49 -9.51
CA ARG A 560 -41.81 -14.29 -10.94
C ARG A 560 -40.77 -15.28 -11.47
N ARG A 561 -39.68 -15.51 -10.73
CA ARG A 561 -38.58 -16.40 -11.14
C ARG A 561 -38.92 -17.89 -11.07
N ILE A 562 -39.86 -18.28 -10.22
CA ILE A 562 -40.31 -19.68 -10.12
C ILE A 562 -41.20 -20.05 -11.31
N PHE A 563 -42.02 -19.12 -11.80
CA PHE A 563 -43.02 -19.38 -12.84
C PHE A 563 -42.67 -18.82 -14.24
N GLU A 564 -41.61 -18.02 -14.39
CA GLU A 564 -41.07 -17.61 -15.70
C GLU A 564 -40.18 -18.72 -16.29
N GLY A 565 -40.81 -19.80 -16.78
CA GLY A 565 -40.24 -20.64 -17.83
C GLY A 565 -40.44 -22.15 -17.65
N GLY A 566 -41.20 -22.77 -18.58
CA GLY A 566 -41.30 -24.22 -18.79
C GLY A 566 -42.42 -24.91 -18.00
N ASP A 567 -43.43 -25.42 -18.70
CA ASP A 567 -44.64 -26.06 -18.16
C ASP A 567 -44.45 -27.53 -17.71
N LYS A 568 -43.22 -27.96 -17.38
CA LYS A 568 -42.98 -29.34 -16.94
C LYS A 568 -42.63 -29.37 -15.47
N ASP A 569 -43.40 -30.15 -14.70
CA ASP A 569 -43.34 -30.25 -13.23
C ASP A 569 -41.94 -30.56 -12.70
N THR A 570 -41.14 -31.29 -13.47
CA THR A 570 -39.75 -31.63 -13.14
C THR A 570 -38.82 -30.41 -13.14
N ASP A 571 -39.09 -29.42 -13.98
CA ASP A 571 -38.25 -28.23 -14.15
C ASP A 571 -38.57 -27.18 -13.06
N VAL A 572 -39.84 -27.10 -12.65
CA VAL A 572 -40.29 -26.30 -11.51
C VAL A 572 -39.73 -26.88 -10.21
N ALA A 573 -39.80 -28.20 -10.02
CA ALA A 573 -39.25 -28.89 -8.85
C ALA A 573 -37.73 -28.66 -8.69
N MET A 574 -36.96 -28.77 -9.79
CA MET A 574 -35.51 -28.54 -9.75
C MET A 574 -35.15 -27.09 -9.44
N ARG A 575 -36.00 -26.12 -9.81
CA ARG A 575 -35.80 -24.71 -9.47
C ARG A 575 -36.12 -24.42 -8.01
N ILE A 576 -37.16 -25.03 -7.46
CA ILE A 576 -37.48 -24.95 -6.03
C ILE A 576 -36.31 -25.54 -5.21
N VAL A 577 -35.78 -26.70 -5.60
CA VAL A 577 -34.62 -27.34 -4.95
C VAL A 577 -33.37 -26.46 -5.03
N ASN A 578 -33.13 -25.78 -6.16
CA ASN A 578 -31.99 -24.87 -6.31
C ASN A 578 -32.14 -23.60 -5.47
N VAL A 579 -33.35 -23.07 -5.33
CA VAL A 579 -33.61 -21.92 -4.44
C VAL A 579 -33.42 -22.29 -2.98
N ILE A 580 -33.84 -23.49 -2.57
CA ILE A 580 -33.61 -24.03 -1.22
C ILE A 580 -32.10 -24.23 -0.97
N ARG A 581 -31.35 -24.78 -1.94
CA ARG A 581 -29.88 -24.91 -1.89
C ARG A 581 -29.16 -23.57 -1.79
N GLN A 582 -29.62 -22.55 -2.50
CA GLN A 582 -28.99 -21.23 -2.52
C GLN A 582 -29.20 -20.43 -1.24
N ASN A 583 -30.29 -20.69 -0.50
CA ASN A 583 -30.67 -19.89 0.67
C ASN A 583 -30.56 -20.62 2.01
N GLY A 584 -30.18 -21.91 2.03
CA GLY A 584 -29.93 -22.65 3.28
C GLY A 584 -31.15 -22.76 4.19
N MET A 585 -32.33 -22.94 3.61
CA MET A 585 -33.59 -22.95 4.34
C MET A 585 -33.83 -24.31 5.03
N LEU A 586 -33.95 -24.31 6.36
CA LEU A 586 -34.36 -25.47 7.17
C LEU A 586 -35.75 -25.96 6.72
N ALA A 587 -35.97 -27.28 6.69
CA ALA A 587 -37.22 -27.91 6.22
C ALA A 587 -38.49 -27.38 6.92
N LEU A 588 -38.38 -26.86 8.14
CA LEU A 588 -39.45 -26.17 8.89
C LEU A 588 -39.99 -24.90 8.20
N SER A 589 -39.24 -24.32 7.26
CA SER A 589 -39.61 -23.06 6.62
C SER A 589 -40.44 -23.20 5.35
N LEU A 590 -40.55 -24.40 4.76
CA LEU A 590 -41.35 -24.60 3.55
C LEU A 590 -42.86 -24.65 3.87
N GLU A 591 -43.24 -25.35 4.94
CA GLU A 591 -44.62 -25.39 5.43
C GLU A 591 -45.07 -24.01 5.94
N VAL A 592 -44.15 -23.23 6.55
CA VAL A 592 -44.41 -21.84 6.97
C VAL A 592 -44.53 -20.89 5.77
N LEU A 593 -43.70 -21.06 4.72
CA LEU A 593 -43.83 -20.26 3.49
C LEU A 593 -45.15 -20.55 2.77
N LEU A 594 -45.60 -21.80 2.76
CA LEU A 594 -46.87 -22.17 2.14
C LEU A 594 -48.07 -21.69 2.96
N ALA A 595 -47.95 -21.61 4.29
CA ALA A 595 -48.98 -21.08 5.18
C ALA A 595 -49.06 -19.53 5.18
N GLU A 596 -47.95 -18.80 5.05
CA GLU A 596 -47.93 -17.33 5.06
C GLU A 596 -48.30 -16.68 3.72
N VAL A 597 -48.23 -17.41 2.60
CA VAL A 597 -48.41 -16.81 1.26
C VAL A 597 -49.85 -16.97 0.73
N GLU A 598 -50.76 -17.66 1.45
CA GLU A 598 -52.12 -17.98 0.97
C GLU A 598 -52.13 -18.39 -0.52
N LEU A 599 -51.17 -19.23 -0.93
CA LEU A 599 -51.24 -19.85 -2.25
C LEU A 599 -52.36 -20.88 -2.23
N PRO A 600 -53.19 -20.98 -3.30
CA PRO A 600 -54.13 -22.07 -3.41
C PRO A 600 -53.30 -23.35 -3.46
N VAL A 601 -53.32 -24.11 -2.37
CA VAL A 601 -52.66 -25.41 -2.29
C VAL A 601 -53.46 -26.33 -3.21
N ASP A 602 -52.95 -26.58 -4.41
CA ASP A 602 -53.53 -27.60 -5.28
C ASP A 602 -53.06 -29.00 -4.86
N ASP A 603 -53.87 -30.00 -5.23
CA ASP A 603 -53.64 -31.39 -4.84
C ASP A 603 -52.30 -31.94 -5.40
N GLU A 604 -51.76 -31.33 -6.44
CA GLU A 604 -50.48 -31.69 -7.05
C GLU A 604 -49.28 -31.28 -6.17
N LEU A 605 -49.32 -30.10 -5.55
CA LEU A 605 -48.27 -29.67 -4.62
C LEU A 605 -48.26 -30.53 -3.34
N ILE A 606 -49.45 -30.94 -2.86
CA ILE A 606 -49.59 -31.84 -1.70
C ILE A 606 -49.05 -33.24 -2.05
N ALA A 607 -49.31 -33.74 -3.26
CA ALA A 607 -48.81 -35.02 -3.74
C ALA A 607 -47.27 -35.06 -3.87
N PHE A 608 -46.62 -33.90 -3.97
CA PHE A 608 -45.16 -33.78 -4.16
C PHE A 608 -44.35 -33.76 -2.84
N LEU A 609 -44.98 -33.41 -1.71
CA LEU A 609 -44.36 -33.36 -0.39
C LEU A 609 -43.70 -34.68 0.08
N PRO A 610 -44.29 -35.87 -0.17
CA PRO A 610 -43.67 -37.15 0.18
C PRO A 610 -42.33 -37.40 -0.56
N PHE A 611 -42.20 -36.91 -1.80
CA PHE A 611 -40.99 -37.10 -2.62
C PHE A 611 -39.83 -36.25 -2.11
N VAL A 612 -40.13 -35.01 -1.71
CA VAL A 612 -39.16 -34.09 -1.09
C VAL A 612 -38.71 -34.64 0.28
N LYS A 613 -39.64 -35.15 1.10
CA LYS A 613 -39.30 -35.76 2.39
C LYS A 613 -38.41 -36.99 2.23
N ARG A 614 -38.65 -37.83 1.22
CA ARG A 614 -37.81 -39.01 0.92
C ARG A 614 -36.41 -38.62 0.44
N TYR A 615 -36.29 -37.63 -0.45
CA TYR A 615 -34.99 -37.18 -0.95
C TYR A 615 -34.10 -36.58 0.15
N ILE A 616 -34.69 -35.87 1.12
CA ILE A 616 -33.97 -35.34 2.28
C ILE A 616 -33.50 -36.49 3.19
N SER A 617 -34.36 -37.49 3.43
CA SER A 617 -34.00 -38.69 4.21
C SER A 617 -32.84 -39.45 3.59
N ASP A 618 -32.87 -39.68 2.27
CA ASP A 618 -31.80 -40.39 1.55
C ASP A 618 -30.48 -39.58 1.54
N TYR A 619 -30.57 -38.25 1.57
CA TYR A 619 -29.41 -37.36 1.63
C TYR A 619 -28.74 -37.38 3.02
N ASP A 620 -29.53 -37.33 4.10
CA ASP A 620 -29.05 -37.41 5.48
C ASP A 620 -28.41 -38.78 5.79
N GLU A 621 -28.96 -39.86 5.23
CA GLU A 621 -28.40 -41.20 5.36
C GLU A 621 -27.06 -41.35 4.61
N LYS A 622 -26.90 -40.65 3.49
CA LYS A 622 -25.68 -40.67 2.65
C LYS A 622 -24.58 -39.74 3.16
N TYR A 623 -24.92 -38.70 3.91
CA TYR A 623 -23.96 -37.73 4.47
C TYR A 623 -24.20 -37.45 5.97
N PRO A 624 -24.03 -38.45 6.85
CA PRO A 624 -24.44 -38.36 8.25
C PRO A 624 -23.66 -37.32 9.09
N LYS A 625 -22.47 -36.90 8.63
CA LYS A 625 -21.66 -35.84 9.29
C LYS A 625 -22.05 -34.41 8.90
N LEU A 626 -22.91 -34.27 7.88
CA LEU A 626 -23.52 -33.00 7.44
C LEU A 626 -25.02 -32.98 7.75
N SER A 627 -25.53 -33.99 8.47
CA SER A 627 -26.92 -34.07 8.88
C SER A 627 -27.27 -32.87 9.77
N TYR A 628 -28.14 -32.02 9.25
CA TYR A 628 -28.77 -30.90 9.96
C TYR A 628 -30.07 -31.42 10.57
N LYS A 629 -29.98 -32.24 11.61
CA LYS A 629 -31.16 -32.54 12.44
C LYS A 629 -31.68 -31.27 13.10
#